data_AF-A0A9P1KJ94-F1
#
_entry.id   AF-A0A9P1KJ94-F1
#
_cell.length_a   1.000
_cell.length_b   1.000
_cell.length_c   1.000
_cell.angle_alpha   90.00
_cell.angle_beta   90.00
_cell.angle_gamma   90.00
#
_symmetry.space_group_name_H-M   'P 1'
#
loop_
_entity.id
_entity.type
_entity.pdbx_description
1 polymer ?
#
loop_
_entity_poly.entity_id
_entity_poly.type
_entity_poly.pdbx_seq_one_letter_code
_entity_poly.pdbx_strand_id
1 'polypeptide(L)'
;MKANGSKKSFFINLKGADLTNANLAGINLGKADLEHAIFEGANLQDADFSQVRNLRVSQIKQAVNWQSARYHQSLQQELGIANY
;
A
#
# COMPACT_ATOMS: atom_id res chain seq x y z
N MET A 1 7.57 7.99 37.60
CA MET A 1 8.28 7.87 36.31
C MET A 1 7.24 7.58 35.24
N LYS A 2 6.98 8.51 34.31
CA LYS A 2 6.02 8.30 33.21
C LYS A 2 6.61 7.23 32.30
N ALA A 3 5.95 6.07 32.21
CA ALA A 3 6.26 5.09 31.18
C ALA A 3 5.92 5.72 29.82
N ASN A 4 6.92 6.33 29.20
CA ASN A 4 6.94 6.58 27.77
C ASN A 4 7.04 5.22 27.09
N GLY A 5 5.91 4.52 27.01
CA GLY A 5 5.74 3.43 26.06
C GLY A 5 5.72 4.05 24.68
N SER A 6 6.89 4.37 24.14
CA SER A 6 7.07 4.67 22.74
C SER A 6 6.49 3.49 21.97
N LYS A 7 5.25 3.65 21.49
CA LYS A 7 4.60 2.70 20.60
C LYS A 7 5.60 2.38 19.51
N LYS A 8 6.22 1.20 19.58
CA LYS A 8 7.08 0.68 18.52
C LYS A 8 6.14 0.41 17.35
N SER A 9 5.93 1.43 16.54
CA SER A 9 5.21 1.31 15.28
C SER A 9 6.10 0.45 14.41
N PHE A 10 5.70 -0.81 14.15
CA PHE A 10 6.40 -1.68 13.23
C PHE A 10 6.20 -1.13 11.83
N PHE A 11 7.11 -0.26 11.39
CA PHE A 11 7.17 0.21 10.01
C PHE A 11 7.80 -0.90 9.17
N ILE A 12 7.09 -1.36 8.14
CA ILE A 12 7.63 -2.34 7.19
C ILE A 12 8.34 -1.55 6.10
N ASN A 13 9.64 -1.78 5.94
CA ASN A 13 10.42 -1.18 4.86
C ASN A 13 10.34 -2.10 3.64
N LEU A 14 9.61 -1.68 2.61
CA LEU A 14 9.50 -2.35 1.31
C LEU A 14 10.06 -1.47 0.19
N LYS A 15 10.99 -0.56 0.52
CA LYS A 15 11.62 0.30 -0.47
C LYS A 15 12.38 -0.54 -1.49
N GLY A 16 12.08 -0.31 -2.77
CA GLY A 16 12.68 -1.05 -3.88
C GLY A 16 12.35 -2.54 -3.91
N ALA A 17 11.36 -3.00 -3.15
CA ALA A 17 10.96 -4.40 -3.15
C ALA A 17 10.41 -4.80 -4.52
N ASP A 18 10.87 -5.93 -5.05
CA ASP A 18 10.28 -6.57 -6.21
C ASP A 18 9.11 -7.46 -5.74
N LEU A 19 7.88 -7.04 -6.06
CA LEU A 19 6.64 -7.75 -5.78
C LEU A 19 5.99 -8.22 -7.09
N THR A 20 6.78 -8.40 -8.16
CA THR A 20 6.29 -8.86 -9.46
C THR A 20 5.54 -10.19 -9.32
N ASN A 21 4.32 -10.25 -9.83
CA ASN A 21 3.39 -11.39 -9.72
C ASN A 21 3.07 -11.84 -8.28
N ALA A 22 3.37 -11.04 -7.26
CA ALA A 22 3.05 -11.39 -5.89
C ALA A 22 1.54 -11.43 -5.65
N ASN A 23 1.07 -12.40 -4.88
CA ASN A 23 -0.30 -12.41 -4.39
C ASN A 23 -0.39 -11.60 -3.10
N LEU A 24 -0.91 -10.37 -3.20
CA LEU A 24 -1.11 -9.47 -2.06
C LEU A 24 -2.59 -9.36 -1.67
N ALA A 25 -3.43 -10.28 -2.13
CA ALA A 25 -4.86 -10.23 -1.88
C ALA A 25 -5.18 -10.25 -0.37
N GLY A 26 -5.99 -9.29 0.08
CA GLY A 26 -6.41 -9.12 1.47
C GLY A 26 -5.29 -8.74 2.45
N ILE A 27 -4.08 -8.44 1.97
CA ILE A 27 -2.96 -8.10 2.85
C ILE A 27 -3.15 -6.70 3.43
N ASN A 28 -2.92 -6.58 4.73
CA ASN A 28 -2.71 -5.29 5.39
C ASN A 28 -1.20 -4.99 5.47
N LEU A 29 -0.72 -4.08 4.63
CA LEU A 29 0.68 -3.67 4.62
C LEU A 29 1.00 -2.61 5.69
N GLY A 30 0.00 -2.14 6.44
CA GLY A 30 0.17 -1.18 7.52
C GLY A 30 0.90 0.09 7.07
N LYS A 31 1.68 0.70 7.98
CA LYS A 31 2.47 1.91 7.69
C LYS A 31 3.73 1.62 6.86
N ALA A 32 3.63 0.73 5.87
CA ALA A 32 4.76 0.37 5.01
C ALA A 32 5.26 1.57 4.19
N ASP A 33 6.55 1.54 3.90
CA ASP A 33 7.18 2.44 2.93
C ASP A 33 7.40 1.69 1.62
N LEU A 34 6.71 2.13 0.56
CA LEU A 34 6.66 1.48 -0.76
C LEU A 34 7.42 2.28 -1.84
N GLU A 35 8.33 3.16 -1.42
CA GLU A 35 9.15 3.93 -2.34
C GLU A 35 9.87 3.00 -3.33
N HIS A 36 9.66 3.20 -4.63
CA HIS A 36 10.27 2.39 -5.70
C HIS A 36 9.91 0.89 -5.72
N ALA A 37 8.92 0.42 -4.96
CA ALA A 37 8.47 -0.97 -5.05
C ALA A 37 7.84 -1.28 -6.43
N ILE A 38 8.07 -2.48 -6.95
CA ILE A 38 7.58 -2.95 -8.25
C ILE A 38 6.37 -3.85 -8.02
N PHE A 39 5.24 -3.55 -8.68
CA PHE A 39 3.97 -4.28 -8.52
C PHE A 39 3.48 -4.90 -9.84
N GLU A 40 4.36 -5.09 -10.82
CA GLU A 40 3.99 -5.65 -12.13
C GLU A 40 3.28 -7.00 -11.97
N GLY A 41 2.02 -7.08 -12.40
CA GLY A 41 1.21 -8.29 -12.28
C GLY A 41 0.81 -8.69 -10.85
N ALA A 42 1.15 -7.90 -9.82
CA ALA A 42 0.81 -8.21 -8.44
C ALA A 42 -0.71 -8.15 -8.22
N ASN A 43 -1.28 -9.13 -7.51
CA ASN A 43 -2.70 -9.13 -7.18
C ASN A 43 -2.97 -8.28 -5.94
N LEU A 44 -3.63 -7.14 -6.12
CA LEU A 44 -3.96 -6.19 -5.03
C LEU A 44 -5.41 -6.32 -4.54
N GLN A 45 -6.08 -7.42 -4.86
CA GLN A 45 -7.49 -7.61 -4.49
C GLN A 45 -7.72 -7.38 -2.99
N ASP A 46 -8.62 -6.46 -2.63
CA ASP A 46 -8.98 -6.17 -1.23
C ASP A 46 -7.81 -5.84 -0.28
N ALA A 47 -6.63 -5.50 -0.81
CA ALA A 47 -5.47 -5.14 0.00
C ALA A 47 -5.65 -3.77 0.67
N ASP A 48 -5.10 -3.57 1.87
CA ASP A 48 -5.20 -2.31 2.60
C ASP A 48 -3.89 -1.50 2.47
N PHE A 49 -3.94 -0.48 1.60
CA PHE A 49 -2.91 0.53 1.39
C PHE A 49 -3.31 1.90 2.00
N SER A 50 -4.29 1.96 2.91
CA SER A 50 -4.79 3.23 3.46
C SER A 50 -3.80 3.96 4.37
N GLN A 51 -2.74 3.29 4.82
CA GLN A 51 -1.73 3.84 5.74
C GLN A 51 -0.30 3.79 5.20
N VAL A 52 -0.10 3.33 3.96
CA VAL A 52 1.23 3.25 3.36
C VAL A 52 1.75 4.63 2.96
N ARG A 53 3.06 4.71 2.75
CA ARG A 53 3.75 5.91 2.32
C ARG A 53 4.49 5.64 1.01
N ASN A 54 4.71 6.71 0.25
CA ASN A 54 5.48 6.70 -1.00
C ASN A 54 4.93 5.75 -2.10
N LEU A 55 3.66 5.36 -2.00
CA LEU A 55 2.95 4.63 -3.05
C LEU A 55 2.41 5.63 -4.09
N ARG A 56 2.70 5.40 -5.37
CA ARG A 56 2.27 6.25 -6.48
C ARG A 56 1.22 5.56 -7.34
N VAL A 57 0.34 6.35 -7.97
CA VAL A 57 -0.61 5.85 -8.98
C VAL A 57 0.07 5.00 -10.06
N SER A 58 1.26 5.39 -10.51
CA SER A 58 2.01 4.62 -11.52
C SER A 58 2.45 3.24 -11.05
N GLN A 59 2.72 3.05 -9.75
CA GLN A 59 3.02 1.73 -9.17
C GLN A 59 1.74 0.88 -9.09
N ILE A 60 0.64 1.49 -8.64
CA ILE A 60 -0.67 0.83 -8.49
C ILE A 60 -1.18 0.30 -9.83
N LYS A 61 -1.05 1.10 -10.90
CA LYS A 61 -1.54 0.75 -12.24
C LYS A 61 -0.77 -0.38 -12.91
N GLN A 62 0.38 -0.81 -12.37
CA GLN A 62 1.12 -1.99 -12.85
C GLN A 62 0.55 -3.31 -12.32
N ALA A 63 -0.21 -3.24 -11.23
CA ALA A 63 -0.84 -4.39 -10.59
C ALA A 63 -2.14 -4.81 -11.29
N VAL A 64 -2.67 -5.96 -10.87
CA VAL A 64 -4.01 -6.43 -11.22
C VAL A 64 -4.95 -6.30 -10.01
N ASN A 65 -6.26 -6.20 -10.27
CA ASN A 65 -7.31 -6.06 -9.26
C ASN A 65 -7.16 -4.86 -8.29
N TRP A 66 -6.32 -3.89 -8.65
CA TRP A 66 -5.98 -2.74 -7.81
C TRP A 66 -7.19 -1.85 -7.48
N GLN A 67 -8.24 -1.85 -8.29
CA GLN A 67 -9.45 -1.05 -8.07
C GLN A 67 -10.20 -1.44 -6.79
N SER A 68 -10.07 -2.69 -6.35
CA SER A 68 -10.71 -3.20 -5.12
C SER A 68 -9.90 -2.93 -3.85
N ALA A 69 -8.62 -2.57 -3.99
CA ALA A 69 -7.79 -2.26 -2.85
C ALA A 69 -8.22 -0.95 -2.19
N ARG A 70 -7.96 -0.83 -0.89
CA ARG A 70 -8.24 0.37 -0.12
C ARG A 70 -7.03 1.30 -0.17
N TYR A 71 -7.26 2.56 -0.50
CA TYR A 71 -6.24 3.61 -0.51
C TYR A 71 -6.63 4.76 0.41
N HIS A 72 -5.68 5.64 0.72
CA HIS A 72 -6.00 6.89 1.41
C HIS A 72 -6.62 7.90 0.43
N GLN A 73 -7.33 8.90 0.97
CA GLN A 73 -8.23 9.79 0.22
C GLN A 73 -7.60 10.49 -0.98
N SER A 74 -6.35 10.96 -0.90
CA SER A 74 -5.67 11.61 -2.04
C SER A 74 -5.40 10.63 -3.17
N LEU A 75 -4.90 9.41 -2.87
CA LEU A 75 -4.70 8.39 -3.92
C LEU A 75 -6.02 7.96 -4.56
N GLN A 76 -7.11 7.90 -3.79
CA GLN A 76 -8.44 7.60 -4.36
C GLN A 76 -8.85 8.64 -5.40
N GLN A 77 -8.64 9.93 -5.10
CA GLN A 77 -8.89 11.03 -6.03
C GLN A 77 -8.00 10.94 -7.27
N GLU A 78 -6.70 10.68 -7.11
CA GLU A 78 -5.76 10.55 -8.23
C GLU A 78 -6.04 9.32 -9.11
N LEU A 79 -6.56 8.24 -8.51
CA LEU A 79 -6.99 7.03 -9.21
C LEU A 79 -8.36 7.17 -9.89
N GLY A 80 -9.11 8.22 -9.57
CA GLY A 80 -10.47 8.42 -10.09
C GLY A 80 -11.49 7.42 -9.55
N ILE A 81 -11.20 6.78 -8.43
CA ILE A 81 -12.12 5.86 -7.74
C ILE A 81 -12.92 6.69 -6.74
N ALA A 82 -14.18 6.98 -7.08
CA ALA A 82 -15.09 7.74 -6.24
C ALA A 82 -15.40 6.95 -4.95
N ASN A 83 -15.31 7.64 -3.81
CA ASN A 83 -15.79 7.13 -2.54
C ASN A 83 -17.33 7.09 -2.58
N TYR A 84 -17.91 5.88 -2.57
CA TYR A 84 -19.32 5.69 -2.25
C TYR A 84 -19.49 5.48 -0.74
#